data_AF-A0AA47M239-F1
#
_entry.id   AF-A0AA47M239-F1
#
_cell.length_a   1.000
_cell.length_b   1.000
_cell.length_c   1.000
_cell.angle_alpha   90.00
_cell.angle_beta   90.00
_cell.angle_gamma   90.00
#
_symmetry.space_group_name_H-M   'P 1'
#
loop_
_entity.id
_entity.type
_entity.pdbx_description
1 polymer ?
#
loop_
_entity_poly.entity_id
_entity_poly.type
_entity_poly.pdbx_seq_one_letter_code
_entity_poly.pdbx_strand_id
1 'polypeptide(L)'
;MALFDTHQTLYSVRAEILPATGEQQCRSGTLCGLEVCITRLTEPAEGELAEEGKTESDGLRTTKLMYEVADSSSNWAVCGKSSGMVSMPVAANATHRAHIEVMPLFAGHLPFPKIKVFKYLPHTATQAIQPDPDSCVENDTLSLLDKSLDDAQGDTASIRSRGSVHSLGSGEQQRGLPMPRLEPFGPGQVFNHSHAQQVLVLPATDDHIMEVNAT
;
A
#
# COMPACT_ATOMS: atom_id res chain seq x y z
N MET A 1 21.41 17.99 28.14
CA MET A 1 20.85 16.69 28.52
C MET A 1 19.91 16.28 27.39
N ALA A 2 20.39 15.45 26.48
CA ALA A 2 19.57 15.00 25.35
C ALA A 2 18.45 14.11 25.90
N LEU A 3 17.21 14.45 25.56
CA LEU A 3 16.06 13.57 25.76
C LEU A 3 16.36 12.28 24.99
N PHE A 4 16.58 11.18 25.71
CA PHE A 4 16.56 9.86 25.10
C PHE A 4 15.13 9.64 24.65
N ASP A 5 14.91 9.71 23.34
CA ASP A 5 13.66 9.33 22.72
C ASP A 5 13.42 7.86 23.06
N THR A 6 12.46 7.58 23.94
CA THR A 6 12.11 6.20 24.30
C THR A 6 11.45 5.57 23.08
N HIS A 7 12.22 4.81 22.28
CA HIS A 7 11.69 4.08 21.13
C HIS A 7 10.80 2.94 21.61
N GLN A 8 9.52 3.25 21.89
CA GLN A 8 8.52 2.26 22.24
C GLN A 8 8.01 1.56 20.98
N THR A 9 8.03 0.23 20.97
CA THR A 9 7.37 -0.55 19.93
C THR A 9 5.86 -0.47 20.08
N LEU A 10 5.18 0.05 19.06
CA LEU A 10 3.73 0.24 19.04
C LEU A 10 3.01 -0.96 18.41
N TYR A 11 3.63 -1.58 17.40
CA TYR A 11 3.05 -2.70 16.66
C TYR A 11 4.05 -3.84 16.51
N SER A 12 3.55 -5.07 16.62
CA SER A 12 4.26 -6.27 16.17
C SER A 12 3.62 -6.83 14.92
N VAL A 13 4.45 -7.24 13.96
CA VAL A 13 4.07 -7.94 12.74
C VAL A 13 4.60 -9.37 12.83
N ARG A 14 3.74 -10.34 12.55
CA ARG A 14 4.09 -11.76 12.42
C ARG A 14 3.55 -12.27 11.11
N ALA A 15 4.36 -13.03 10.39
CA ALA A 15 3.96 -13.76 9.21
C ALA A 15 4.01 -15.26 9.46
N GLU A 16 3.11 -15.99 8.82
CA GLU A 16 3.12 -17.45 8.75
C GLU A 16 2.88 -17.88 7.30
N ILE A 17 3.70 -18.82 6.81
CA ILE A 17 3.53 -19.42 5.49
C ILE A 17 2.88 -20.78 5.66
N LEU A 18 1.76 -20.95 4.98
CA LEU A 18 0.93 -22.15 4.99
C LEU A 18 1.09 -22.87 3.65
N PRO A 19 1.53 -24.14 3.64
CA PRO A 19 1.51 -24.97 2.44
C PRO A 19 0.11 -25.08 1.84
N ALA A 20 0.03 -25.52 0.58
CA ALA A 20 -1.23 -25.87 -0.05
C ALA A 20 -1.99 -26.94 0.76
N THR A 21 -3.32 -26.94 0.68
CA THR A 21 -4.16 -27.89 1.41
C THR A 21 -3.74 -29.34 1.16
N GLY A 22 -3.37 -30.06 2.22
CA GLY A 22 -2.93 -31.46 2.16
C GLY A 22 -1.41 -31.64 2.07
N GLU A 23 -0.65 -30.58 1.83
CA GLU A 23 0.81 -30.60 1.83
C GLU A 23 1.38 -30.26 3.22
N GLN A 24 2.56 -30.82 3.53
CA GLN A 24 3.29 -30.49 4.75
C GLN A 24 4.30 -29.35 4.56
N GLN A 25 4.68 -29.07 3.31
CA GLN A 25 5.73 -28.11 2.96
C GLN A 25 5.38 -27.38 1.67
N CYS A 26 5.80 -26.12 1.56
CA CYS A 26 5.69 -25.38 0.31
C CYS A 26 6.57 -25.98 -0.77
N ARG A 27 6.12 -25.89 -2.03
CA ARG A 27 6.86 -26.31 -3.22
C ARG A 27 7.03 -25.15 -4.17
N SER A 28 8.20 -25.07 -4.80
CA SER A 28 8.46 -24.09 -5.85
C SER A 28 7.39 -24.21 -6.94
N GLY A 29 6.83 -23.07 -7.35
CA GLY A 29 5.76 -23.00 -8.36
C GLY A 29 4.35 -23.37 -7.88
N THR A 30 4.16 -23.67 -6.59
CA THR A 30 2.82 -23.97 -6.01
C THR A 30 2.37 -22.84 -5.10
N LEU A 31 1.08 -22.48 -5.14
CA LEU A 31 0.51 -21.46 -4.25
C LEU A 31 0.58 -21.90 -2.78
N CYS A 32 1.06 -21.01 -1.92
CA CYS A 32 1.06 -21.09 -0.47
C CYS A 32 0.25 -19.92 0.10
N GLY A 33 -0.38 -20.13 1.26
CA GLY A 33 -0.98 -19.06 2.03
C GLY A 33 0.09 -18.26 2.77
N LEU A 34 -0.04 -16.94 2.78
CA LEU A 34 0.70 -16.04 3.65
C LEU A 34 -0.31 -15.38 4.59
N GLU A 35 -0.20 -15.70 5.87
CA GLU A 35 -0.96 -15.03 6.91
C GLU A 35 -0.13 -13.94 7.57
N VAL A 36 -0.65 -12.71 7.58
CA VAL A 36 -0.01 -11.55 8.21
C VAL A 36 -0.85 -11.10 9.40
N CYS A 37 -0.28 -11.19 10.59
CA CYS A 37 -0.86 -10.69 11.83
C CYS A 37 -0.18 -9.39 12.25
N ILE A 38 -0.94 -8.31 12.36
CA ILE A 38 -0.51 -7.02 12.88
C ILE A 38 -1.18 -6.84 14.24
N THR A 39 -0.40 -6.71 15.30
CA THR A 39 -0.91 -6.57 16.68
C THR A 39 -0.43 -5.27 17.28
N ARG A 40 -1.35 -4.50 17.87
CA ARG A 40 -1.03 -3.32 18.66
C ARG A 40 -0.53 -3.75 20.04
N LEU A 41 0.62 -3.25 20.47
CA LEU A 41 1.24 -3.63 21.74
C LEU A 41 0.92 -2.66 22.87
N THR A 42 0.72 -1.37 22.55
CA THR A 42 0.54 -0.32 23.56
C THR A 42 -0.77 0.43 23.33
N GLU A 43 -1.47 0.76 24.41
CA GLU A 43 -2.49 1.81 24.39
C GLU A 43 -1.80 3.18 24.18
N PRO A 44 -2.37 4.09 23.39
CA PRO A 44 -1.76 5.39 23.16
C PRO A 44 -1.82 6.23 24.43
N ALA A 45 -0.81 7.06 24.63
CA ALA A 45 -0.83 8.05 25.68
C ALA A 45 -1.98 9.05 25.45
N GLU A 46 -2.57 9.57 26.52
CA GLU A 46 -3.78 10.40 26.52
C GLU A 46 -3.68 11.70 25.68
N GLY A 47 -2.50 12.06 25.16
CA GLY A 47 -2.24 13.27 24.37
C GLY A 47 -1.88 13.10 22.89
N GLU A 48 -1.67 11.87 22.38
CA GLU A 48 -1.15 11.67 21.01
C GLU A 48 -2.22 11.75 19.90
N LEU A 49 -3.50 11.79 20.26
CA LEU A 49 -4.62 11.57 19.34
C LEU A 49 -5.63 12.73 19.28
N ALA A 50 -5.26 13.92 19.76
CA ALA A 50 -6.13 15.09 19.77
C ALA A 50 -6.48 15.64 18.36
N GLU A 51 -5.86 15.11 17.30
CA GLU A 51 -5.95 15.60 15.90
C GLU A 51 -6.55 14.57 14.93
N GLU A 52 -7.30 13.56 15.40
CA GLU A 52 -8.05 12.67 14.50
C GLU A 52 -9.56 12.87 14.74
N GLY A 53 -10.20 13.55 13.79
CA GLY A 53 -11.61 13.93 13.84
C GLY A 53 -12.51 12.78 14.27
N LYS A 54 -13.30 13.03 15.33
CA LYS A 54 -14.43 12.20 15.77
C LYS A 54 -15.29 11.84 14.56
N THR A 55 -15.12 10.65 14.02
CA THR A 55 -16.13 10.04 13.16
C THR A 55 -16.91 9.10 14.05
N GLU A 56 -18.12 9.54 14.41
CA GLU A 56 -19.11 8.78 15.17
C GLU A 56 -19.57 7.61 14.32
N SER A 57 -19.00 6.44 14.58
CA SER A 57 -19.57 5.15 14.24
C SER A 57 -19.11 4.18 15.31
N ASP A 58 -19.98 3.95 16.29
CA ASP A 58 -19.85 2.95 17.35
C ASP A 58 -18.68 3.13 18.32
N GLY A 59 -18.57 4.29 18.99
CA GLY A 59 -17.93 4.48 20.32
C GLY A 59 -16.46 4.09 20.57
N LEU A 60 -15.81 3.35 19.67
CA LEU A 60 -14.53 2.72 19.85
C LEU A 60 -13.49 3.41 18.98
N ARG A 61 -12.57 4.10 19.66
CA ARG A 61 -11.39 4.72 19.06
C ARG A 61 -10.57 3.71 18.24
N THR A 62 -10.28 4.06 16.98
CA THR A 62 -9.44 3.27 16.06
C THR A 62 -8.36 4.13 15.41
N THR A 63 -7.18 3.56 15.15
CA THR A 63 -6.13 4.15 14.31
C THR A 63 -6.14 3.52 12.92
N LYS A 64 -5.84 4.29 11.86
CA LYS A 64 -5.77 3.76 10.50
C LYS A 64 -4.34 3.39 10.11
N LEU A 65 -4.16 2.17 9.62
CA LEU A 65 -2.89 1.63 9.14
C LEU A 65 -3.01 1.22 7.67
N MET A 66 -1.89 1.15 6.97
CA MET A 66 -1.79 0.50 5.66
C MET A 66 -0.68 -0.54 5.72
N TYR A 67 -0.95 -1.77 5.27
CA TYR A 67 0.06 -2.82 5.13
C TYR A 67 0.37 -3.09 3.66
N GLU A 68 1.60 -3.48 3.39
CA GLU A 68 2.09 -3.87 2.06
C GLU A 68 3.02 -5.08 2.20
N VAL A 69 2.80 -6.10 1.37
CA VAL A 69 3.72 -7.23 1.18
C VAL A 69 4.52 -6.98 -0.10
N ALA A 70 5.83 -6.81 0.06
CA ALA A 70 6.75 -6.52 -1.04
C ALA A 70 7.38 -7.79 -1.60
N ASP A 71 7.54 -7.80 -2.93
CA ASP A 71 8.15 -8.86 -3.75
C ASP A 71 9.67 -8.65 -3.98
N SER A 72 10.29 -7.72 -3.25
CA SER A 72 11.61 -7.13 -3.56
C SER A 72 12.80 -8.09 -3.62
N SER A 73 12.63 -9.37 -3.26
CA SER A 73 13.71 -10.36 -3.26
C SER A 73 13.63 -11.38 -4.40
N SER A 74 12.60 -11.32 -5.27
CA SER A 74 12.34 -12.31 -6.33
C SER A 74 12.27 -13.78 -5.86
N ASN A 75 12.22 -14.03 -4.55
CA ASN A 75 12.03 -15.37 -3.98
C ASN A 75 10.57 -15.80 -4.00
N TRP A 76 9.66 -14.83 -3.98
CA TRP A 76 8.22 -15.02 -3.88
C TRP A 76 7.52 -14.16 -4.93
N ALA A 77 6.54 -14.73 -5.61
CA ALA A 77 5.49 -13.96 -6.26
C ALA A 77 4.38 -13.72 -5.25
N VAL A 78 3.91 -12.47 -5.15
CA VAL A 78 2.72 -12.12 -4.36
C VAL A 78 1.51 -12.19 -5.29
N CYS A 79 0.61 -13.11 -5.01
CA CYS A 79 -0.55 -13.40 -5.82
C CYS A 79 -1.78 -12.66 -5.25
N GLY A 80 -2.49 -11.92 -6.10
CA GLY A 80 -3.68 -11.17 -5.70
C GLY A 80 -3.40 -9.84 -5.02
N LYS A 81 -4.07 -9.57 -3.89
CA LYS A 81 -3.99 -8.28 -3.18
C LYS A 81 -2.77 -8.26 -2.26
N SER A 82 -1.77 -7.44 -2.59
CA SER A 82 -0.52 -7.29 -1.82
C SER A 82 -0.58 -6.20 -0.74
N SER A 83 -1.64 -5.39 -0.67
CA SER A 83 -1.78 -4.31 0.31
C SER A 83 -3.22 -4.07 0.74
N GLY A 84 -3.40 -3.40 1.88
CA GLY A 84 -4.72 -3.10 2.44
C GLY A 84 -4.71 -2.06 3.57
N MET A 85 -5.84 -1.38 3.76
CA MET A 85 -6.07 -0.46 4.87
C MET A 85 -6.71 -1.20 6.06
N VAL A 86 -6.30 -0.86 7.27
CA VAL A 86 -6.78 -1.45 8.52
C VAL A 86 -7.25 -0.34 9.45
N SER A 87 -8.48 -0.43 9.94
CA SER A 87 -8.97 0.34 11.08
C SER A 87 -8.72 -0.47 12.35
N MET A 88 -7.61 -0.20 13.01
CA MET A 88 -7.15 -0.96 14.19
C MET A 88 -7.72 -0.35 15.47
N PRO A 89 -8.45 -1.10 16.31
CA PRO A 89 -8.84 -0.64 17.62
C PRO A 89 -7.63 -0.19 18.46
N VAL A 90 -7.84 0.83 19.28
CA VAL A 90 -6.77 1.45 20.07
C VAL A 90 -6.42 0.66 21.35
N ALA A 91 -7.08 -0.48 21.57
CA ALA A 91 -6.81 -1.36 22.71
C ALA A 91 -5.49 -2.13 22.55
N ALA A 92 -4.78 -2.35 23.66
CA ALA A 92 -3.64 -3.26 23.67
C ALA A 92 -4.05 -4.67 23.22
N ASN A 93 -3.17 -5.35 22.49
CA ASN A 93 -3.38 -6.66 21.89
C ASN A 93 -4.50 -6.71 20.83
N ALA A 94 -4.99 -5.57 20.33
CA ALA A 94 -5.83 -5.55 19.16
C ALA A 94 -5.05 -6.12 17.96
N THR A 95 -5.56 -7.19 17.36
CA THR A 95 -4.90 -7.91 16.26
C THR A 95 -5.76 -7.86 15.00
N HIS A 96 -5.14 -7.49 13.89
CA HIS A 96 -5.68 -7.65 12.56
C HIS A 96 -4.95 -8.77 11.82
N ARG A 97 -5.69 -9.61 11.10
CA ARG A 97 -5.17 -10.74 10.34
C ARG A 97 -5.56 -10.61 8.88
N ALA A 98 -4.57 -10.59 8.00
CA ALA A 98 -4.73 -10.57 6.55
C ALA A 98 -4.23 -11.90 5.95
N HIS A 99 -4.96 -12.42 4.97
CA HIS A 99 -4.57 -13.62 4.22
C HIS A 99 -4.30 -13.23 2.77
N ILE A 100 -3.12 -13.61 2.27
CA ILE A 100 -2.59 -13.29 0.96
C ILE A 100 -2.06 -14.59 0.35
N GLU A 101 -2.10 -14.73 -0.96
CA GLU A 101 -1.50 -15.87 -1.64
C GLU A 101 -0.09 -15.50 -2.09
N VAL A 102 0.86 -16.43 -1.93
CA VAL A 102 2.23 -16.27 -2.42
C VAL A 102 2.67 -17.55 -3.10
N MET A 103 3.57 -17.44 -4.07
CA MET A 103 4.18 -18.59 -4.74
C MET A 103 5.70 -18.51 -4.61
N PRO A 104 6.38 -19.51 -4.03
CA PRO A 104 7.81 -19.52 -4.00
C PRO A 104 8.37 -19.78 -5.41
N LEU A 105 9.31 -18.95 -5.83
CA LEU A 105 9.91 -19.00 -7.17
C LEU A 105 11.14 -19.92 -7.22
N PHE A 106 11.68 -20.28 -6.06
CA PHE A 106 12.84 -21.17 -5.92
C PHE A 106 12.61 -22.19 -4.79
N ALA A 107 13.38 -23.28 -4.81
CA ALA A 107 13.48 -24.21 -3.69
C ALA A 107 14.61 -23.82 -2.75
N GLY A 108 14.61 -24.36 -1.52
CA GLY A 108 15.60 -24.08 -0.48
C GLY A 108 15.01 -23.31 0.70
N HIS A 109 15.88 -22.65 1.47
CA HIS A 109 15.47 -21.85 2.63
C HIS A 109 15.21 -20.40 2.20
N LEU A 110 13.96 -20.08 1.90
CA LEU A 110 13.59 -18.74 1.46
C LEU A 110 13.32 -17.84 2.66
N PRO A 111 13.84 -16.61 2.69
CA PRO A 111 13.43 -15.62 3.69
C PRO A 111 11.95 -15.28 3.52
N PHE A 112 11.28 -14.93 4.61
CA PHE A 112 9.89 -14.48 4.53
C PHE A 112 9.74 -13.21 3.64
N PRO A 113 8.61 -13.04 2.93
CA PRO A 113 8.29 -11.80 2.22
C PRO A 113 8.36 -10.58 3.15
N LYS A 114 8.83 -9.46 2.61
CA LYS A 114 8.96 -8.23 3.41
C LYS A 114 7.59 -7.60 3.60
N ILE A 115 7.17 -7.44 4.85
CA ILE A 115 5.91 -6.78 5.21
C ILE A 115 6.22 -5.40 5.77
N LYS A 116 5.62 -4.37 5.16
CA LYS A 116 5.68 -2.98 5.62
C LYS A 116 4.35 -2.58 6.21
N VAL A 117 4.40 -1.73 7.22
CA VAL A 117 3.22 -1.12 7.85
C VAL A 117 3.47 0.38 7.92
N PHE A 118 2.45 1.15 7.56
CA PHE A 118 2.47 2.61 7.51
C PHE A 118 1.28 3.17 8.30
N LYS A 119 1.44 4.38 8.84
CA LYS A 119 0.30 5.16 9.31
C LYS A 119 -0.47 5.65 8.08
N TYR A 120 -1.80 5.49 8.12
CA TYR A 120 -2.67 6.01 7.08
C TYR A 120 -3.31 7.30 7.56
N LEU A 121 -2.94 8.41 6.93
CA LEU A 121 -3.45 9.74 7.25
C LEU A 121 -4.61 10.04 6.29
N PRO A 122 -5.88 9.93 6.75
CA PRO A 122 -7.02 10.31 5.93
C PRO A 122 -6.94 11.81 5.65
N HIS A 123 -7.49 12.24 4.52
CA HIS A 123 -7.59 13.66 4.26
C HIS A 123 -8.63 14.29 5.19
N THR A 124 -8.21 15.22 6.05
CA THR A 124 -9.10 16.19 6.69
C THR A 124 -9.13 17.45 5.83
N ALA A 125 -10.27 17.69 5.18
CA ALA A 125 -10.54 18.94 4.50
C ALA A 125 -10.82 20.03 5.53
N THR A 126 -9.80 20.46 6.27
CA THR A 126 -9.88 21.67 7.08
C THR A 126 -8.90 22.68 6.53
N GLN A 127 -9.12 23.06 5.26
CA GLN A 127 -8.74 24.40 4.86
C GLN A 127 -9.67 25.33 5.61
N ALA A 128 -9.16 25.95 6.69
CA ALA A 128 -9.64 27.25 7.08
C ALA A 128 -9.42 28.16 5.85
N ILE A 129 -10.45 28.27 5.01
CA ILE A 129 -10.57 29.36 4.04
C ILE A 129 -10.65 30.59 4.94
N GLN A 130 -9.50 31.23 5.18
CA GLN A 130 -9.52 32.64 5.52
C GLN A 130 -10.17 33.31 4.31
N PRO A 131 -11.35 33.94 4.43
CA PRO A 131 -11.83 34.80 3.38
C PRO A 131 -10.87 35.98 3.37
N ASP A 132 -9.94 36.00 2.41
CA ASP A 132 -9.17 37.20 2.12
C ASP A 132 -10.17 38.28 1.69
N PRO A 133 -10.37 39.35 2.48
CA PRO A 133 -11.40 40.33 2.21
C PRO A 133 -10.86 41.46 1.35
N ASP A 134 -10.04 41.21 0.33
CA ASP A 134 -9.59 42.25 -0.60
C ASP A 134 -9.07 41.65 -1.91
N SER A 135 -9.99 41.29 -2.82
CA SER A 135 -9.65 41.22 -4.24
C SER A 135 -10.75 41.90 -5.03
N CYS A 136 -10.43 43.13 -5.39
CA CYS A 136 -11.26 44.12 -6.05
C CYS A 136 -12.04 43.59 -7.24
N VAL A 137 -13.28 44.07 -7.34
CA VAL A 137 -14.06 44.14 -8.57
C VAL A 137 -13.37 45.05 -9.58
N GLU A 138 -13.49 44.74 -10.89
CA GLU A 138 -13.56 45.64 -12.06
C GLU A 138 -13.49 44.77 -13.34
N ASN A 139 -14.63 44.41 -13.95
CA ASN A 139 -15.40 45.08 -15.01
C ASN A 139 -14.88 44.93 -16.46
N ASP A 140 -15.78 44.34 -17.26
CA ASP A 140 -16.12 44.54 -18.67
C ASP A 140 -15.03 44.53 -19.77
N THR A 141 -15.26 43.75 -20.83
CA THR A 141 -15.61 44.28 -22.18
C THR A 141 -16.01 43.12 -23.12
N LEU A 142 -17.22 43.22 -23.69
CA LEU A 142 -17.76 42.38 -24.76
C LEU A 142 -16.96 42.52 -26.07
N SER A 143 -16.81 41.42 -26.82
CA SER A 143 -16.80 41.46 -28.30
C SER A 143 -17.11 40.06 -28.86
N LEU A 144 -18.39 39.86 -29.18
CA LEU A 144 -18.87 38.84 -30.11
C LEU A 144 -18.71 39.38 -31.54
N LEU A 145 -18.68 38.46 -32.53
CA LEU A 145 -18.49 38.60 -34.00
C LEU A 145 -17.02 38.30 -34.39
N ASP A 146 -16.69 37.35 -35.28
CA ASP A 146 -17.19 37.22 -36.65
C ASP A 146 -17.06 35.78 -37.23
N LYS A 147 -17.84 35.53 -38.29
CA LYS A 147 -17.99 34.30 -39.10
C LYS A 147 -16.77 34.01 -39.99
N SER A 148 -16.57 32.75 -40.43
CA SER A 148 -16.36 32.40 -41.85
C SER A 148 -16.12 30.88 -42.11
N LEU A 149 -17.04 30.28 -42.88
CA LEU A 149 -16.89 29.33 -44.01
C LEU A 149 -16.02 28.05 -43.89
N ASP A 150 -16.73 26.92 -43.82
CA ASP A 150 -16.79 25.79 -44.77
C ASP A 150 -15.54 25.30 -45.56
N ASP A 151 -15.35 23.98 -45.43
CA ASP A 151 -15.05 22.96 -46.45
C ASP A 151 -13.61 22.42 -46.66
N ALA A 152 -13.60 21.10 -46.90
CA ALA A 152 -12.61 20.23 -47.53
C ALA A 152 -11.59 19.41 -46.71
N GLN A 153 -11.59 18.11 -47.09
CA GLN A 153 -10.57 17.06 -46.96
C GLN A 153 -10.62 16.25 -45.65
N GLY A 154 -11.10 15.00 -45.61
CA GLY A 154 -10.88 13.91 -46.57
C GLY A 154 -10.14 12.80 -45.83
N ASP A 155 -10.88 11.75 -45.48
CA ASP A 155 -10.50 10.66 -44.59
C ASP A 155 -9.14 10.01 -44.89
N THR A 156 -8.25 10.00 -43.89
CA THR A 156 -7.18 9.01 -43.80
C THR A 156 -7.20 8.38 -42.41
N ALA A 157 -7.60 7.10 -42.37
CA ALA A 157 -7.66 6.31 -41.16
C ALA A 157 -6.25 6.05 -40.61
N SER A 158 -5.83 6.86 -39.63
CA SER A 158 -4.69 6.57 -38.78
C SER A 158 -5.20 5.94 -37.48
N ILE A 159 -4.93 4.65 -37.34
CA ILE A 159 -5.25 3.83 -36.18
C ILE A 159 -4.52 4.42 -34.96
N ARG A 160 -5.26 5.14 -34.11
CA ARG A 160 -4.79 5.57 -32.79
C ARG A 160 -4.74 4.35 -31.87
N SER A 161 -3.57 3.72 -31.76
CA SER A 161 -3.30 2.79 -30.67
C SER A 161 -3.27 3.55 -29.34
N ARG A 162 -4.27 3.24 -28.53
CA ARG A 162 -4.44 3.61 -27.13
C ARG A 162 -3.31 3.02 -26.30
N GLY A 163 -2.81 3.82 -25.35
CA GLY A 163 -2.06 3.30 -24.19
C GLY A 163 -0.68 3.91 -24.04
N SER A 164 -0.59 5.22 -23.86
CA SER A 164 0.56 5.79 -23.18
C SER A 164 0.12 6.77 -22.11
N VAL A 165 0.27 6.35 -20.85
CA VAL A 165 0.17 7.20 -19.67
C VAL A 165 1.53 7.87 -19.47
N HIS A 166 1.72 9.00 -20.15
CA HIS A 166 2.73 9.98 -19.76
C HIS A 166 1.98 11.23 -19.30
N SER A 167 1.69 11.33 -18.01
CA SER A 167 1.23 12.60 -17.43
C SER A 167 2.45 13.49 -17.18
N LEU A 168 2.85 14.23 -18.21
CA LEU A 168 3.60 15.48 -18.05
C LEU A 168 2.58 16.63 -18.17
N GLY A 169 1.97 16.98 -17.04
CA GLY A 169 1.09 18.14 -16.93
C GLY A 169 1.91 19.36 -16.51
N SER A 170 2.25 20.20 -17.50
CA SER A 170 2.69 21.58 -17.29
C SER A 170 1.51 22.42 -16.77
N GLY A 171 1.83 23.46 -16.01
CA GLY A 171 0.94 24.20 -15.13
C GLY A 171 -0.40 24.65 -15.71
N GLU A 172 -1.47 24.27 -15.04
CA GLU A 172 -2.62 25.11 -14.72
C GLU A 172 -3.31 24.48 -13.51
N GLN A 173 -3.80 25.33 -12.60
CA GLN A 173 -4.23 25.01 -11.23
C GLN A 173 -5.46 24.09 -11.18
N GLN A 174 -5.31 22.82 -11.52
CA GLN A 174 -6.28 21.81 -11.11
C GLN A 174 -6.11 21.63 -9.60
N ARG A 175 -6.99 22.26 -8.81
CA ARG A 175 -7.25 21.86 -7.40
C ARG A 175 -7.78 20.42 -7.42
N GLY A 176 -6.88 19.47 -7.66
CA GLY A 176 -7.13 18.05 -7.47
C GLY A 176 -7.50 17.84 -6.01
N LEU A 177 -8.50 17.00 -5.78
CA LEU A 177 -8.90 16.65 -4.42
C LEU A 177 -7.65 16.16 -3.66
N PRO A 178 -7.37 16.70 -2.48
CA PRO A 178 -6.18 16.34 -1.72
C PRO A 178 -6.17 14.85 -1.37
N MET A 179 -5.07 14.19 -1.72
CA MET A 179 -4.92 12.73 -1.62
C MET A 179 -4.53 12.29 -0.20
N PRO A 180 -5.02 11.12 0.28
CA PRO A 180 -4.56 10.51 1.53
C PRO A 180 -3.04 10.27 1.53
N ARG A 181 -2.41 10.38 2.71
CA ARG A 181 -0.95 10.24 2.86
C ARG A 181 -0.59 9.01 3.67
N LEU A 182 0.56 8.44 3.34
CA LEU A 182 1.17 7.35 4.09
C LEU A 182 2.42 7.88 4.79
N GLU A 183 2.54 7.63 6.08
CA GLU A 183 3.71 8.01 6.87
C GLU A 183 4.40 6.75 7.40
N PRO A 184 5.73 6.62 7.25
CA PRO A 184 6.46 5.53 7.87
C PRO A 184 6.43 5.68 9.40
N PHE A 185 6.46 4.55 10.10
CA PHE A 185 6.73 4.56 11.53
C PHE A 185 8.19 4.93 11.82
N GLY A 186 8.41 5.54 12.97
CA GLY A 186 9.74 5.81 13.49
C GLY A 186 10.53 4.51 13.78
N PRO A 187 11.86 4.59 13.88
CA PRO A 187 12.69 3.44 14.22
C PRO A 187 12.19 2.72 15.49
N GLY A 188 12.06 1.40 15.44
CA GLY A 188 11.65 0.56 16.58
C GLY A 188 10.15 0.55 16.89
N GLN A 189 9.34 1.43 16.27
CA GLN A 189 7.89 1.48 16.52
C GLN A 189 7.12 0.29 15.91
N VAL A 190 7.68 -0.36 14.89
CA VAL A 190 7.14 -1.60 14.31
C VAL A 190 8.19 -2.69 14.38
N PHE A 191 7.88 -3.77 15.11
CA PHE A 191 8.74 -4.94 15.22
C PHE A 191 8.21 -6.08 14.34
N ASN A 192 9.06 -6.70 13.52
CA ASN A 192 8.67 -7.83 12.67
C ASN A 192 9.32 -9.12 13.19
N HIS A 193 8.51 -10.01 13.80
CA HIS A 193 8.96 -11.29 14.36
C HIS A 193 9.50 -12.26 13.30
N SER A 194 8.96 -12.19 12.08
CA SER A 194 9.28 -13.10 10.98
C SER A 194 10.43 -12.60 10.09
N HIS A 195 10.98 -11.40 10.33
CA HIS A 195 11.99 -10.80 9.45
C HIS A 195 13.27 -11.65 9.30
N ALA A 196 13.67 -12.36 10.35
CA ALA A 196 14.86 -13.22 10.36
C ALA A 196 14.54 -14.70 10.15
N GLN A 197 13.29 -15.05 9.83
CA GLN A 197 12.87 -16.42 9.63
C GLN A 197 13.00 -16.84 8.17
N GLN A 198 13.11 -18.15 7.96
CA GLN A 198 13.13 -18.76 6.65
C GLN A 198 12.15 -19.93 6.60
N VAL A 199 11.64 -20.22 5.41
CA VAL A 199 10.77 -21.37 5.13
C VAL A 199 11.50 -22.32 4.20
N LEU A 200 11.49 -23.61 4.55
CA LEU A 200 11.97 -24.65 3.66
C LEU A 200 10.93 -24.87 2.55
N VAL A 201 11.37 -24.65 1.32
CA VAL A 201 10.60 -24.90 0.10
C VAL A 201 11.23 -26.07 -0.65
N LEU A 202 10.41 -27.07 -0.97
CA LEU A 202 10.83 -28.20 -1.76
C LEU A 202 10.86 -27.86 -3.27
N PRO A 203 11.63 -28.58 -4.08
CA PRO A 203 11.53 -28.50 -5.53
C PRO A 203 10.10 -28.74 -6.03
N ALA A 204 9.81 -28.19 -7.21
CA ALA A 204 8.61 -28.51 -7.97
C ALA A 204 8.54 -30.03 -8.19
N THR A 205 7.33 -30.56 -8.36
CA THR A 205 7.10 -31.99 -8.62
C THR A 205 7.47 -32.43 -10.03
N ASP A 206 8.04 -31.56 -10.87
CA ASP A 206 8.30 -31.89 -12.27
C ASP A 206 9.46 -32.89 -12.41
N ASP A 207 9.10 -34.09 -12.89
CA ASP A 207 9.96 -35.23 -13.24
C ASP A 207 10.79 -34.97 -14.52
N HIS A 208 11.33 -33.78 -14.69
CA HIS A 208 12.29 -33.51 -15.76
C HIS A 208 13.70 -33.83 -15.30
N ILE A 209 13.94 -35.11 -14.97
CA ILE A 209 15.28 -35.67 -15.01
C ILE A 209 15.73 -35.58 -16.48
N MET A 210 16.55 -34.60 -16.81
CA MET A 210 17.38 -34.70 -18.01
C MET A 210 18.34 -35.88 -17.77
N GLU A 211 17.99 -37.07 -18.26
CA GLU A 211 18.94 -38.16 -18.42
C GLU A 211 20.03 -37.68 -19.38
N VAL A 212 21.16 -37.25 -18.83
CA VAL A 212 22.37 -36.99 -19.61
C VAL A 212 23.00 -38.35 -19.90
N ASN A 213 22.59 -38.98 -21.00
CA ASN A 213 23.31 -40.13 -21.52
C ASN A 213 24.66 -39.66 -22.06
N ALA A 214 25.73 -39.90 -21.28
CA ALA A 214 27.09 -39.75 -21.77
C ALA A 214 27.30 -40.73 -22.93
N THR A 215 27.60 -40.20 -24.11
CA THR A 215 28.00 -40.97 -25.30
C THR A 215 29.51 -41.05 -25.38
#